data_AF-W2U2D3-F1
#
_entry.id   AF-W2U2D3-F1
#
_cell.length_a   1.000
_cell.length_b   1.000
_cell.length_c   1.000
_cell.angle_alpha   90.00
_cell.angle_beta   90.00
_cell.angle_gamma   90.00
#
_symmetry.space_group_name_H-M   'P 1'
#
loop_
_entity.id
_entity.type
_entity.pdbx_description
1 polymer ?
#
loop_
_entity_poly.entity_id
_entity_poly.type
_entity_poly.pdbx_seq_one_letter_code
_entity_poly.pdbx_strand_id
1 'polypeptide(L)'
;MPLGIAVGTSEGLRAMLNPVIQILRPISPLAWFPVGLAALQASEPASIFVIAITSLWPTLINTALGVGSIPQDYRNVAKVFAFSPWTYLTRVVLPHSLPYVFTGFRLGMGTAWMVIVAAEMLAGGMGIGFFVWDSYNSGQLDYVMASLLFIGLVGWGLDAL
;
A
#
# COMPACT_ATOMS: atom_id res chain seq x y z
N MET A 1 7.07 -1.96 -6.74
CA MET A 1 6.60 -2.39 -8.08
C MET A 1 7.42 -3.54 -8.68
N PRO A 2 8.77 -3.51 -8.76
CA PRO A 2 9.55 -4.58 -9.41
C PRO A 2 9.38 -5.95 -8.73
N LEU A 3 9.32 -5.95 -7.40
CA LEU A 3 9.06 -7.14 -6.59
C LEU A 3 7.70 -7.77 -6.89
N GLY A 4 6.64 -6.98 -7.05
CA GLY A 4 5.31 -7.51 -7.39
C GLY A 4 5.27 -8.18 -8.76
N ILE A 5 6.02 -7.65 -9.73
CA ILE A 5 6.14 -8.25 -11.07
C ILE A 5 6.91 -9.57 -11.01
N ALA A 6 8.03 -9.60 -10.27
CA ALA A 6 8.85 -10.81 -10.09
C ALA A 6 8.09 -11.94 -9.36
N VAL A 7 7.27 -11.59 -8.37
CA VAL A 7 6.43 -12.53 -7.62
C VAL A 7 5.28 -13.05 -8.48
N GLY A 8 4.72 -12.23 -9.37
CA GLY A 8 3.66 -12.63 -10.28
C GLY A 8 4.10 -13.52 -11.43
N THR A 9 5.34 -13.37 -11.93
CA THR A 9 5.88 -14.22 -13.01
C THR A 9 6.30 -15.60 -12.54
N SER A 10 6.70 -15.76 -11.28
CA SER A 10 7.15 -17.04 -10.70
C SER A 10 6.09 -17.65 -9.77
N GLU A 11 5.49 -18.76 -10.20
CA GLU A 11 4.55 -19.54 -9.37
C GLU A 11 5.19 -20.05 -8.07
N GLY A 12 6.51 -20.33 -8.10
CA GLY A 12 7.29 -20.72 -6.91
C GLY A 12 7.42 -19.58 -5.90
N LEU A 13 7.78 -18.36 -6.33
CA LEU A 13 7.84 -17.21 -5.42
C LEU A 13 6.45 -16.88 -4.85
N ARG A 14 5.40 -16.99 -5.68
CA ARG A 14 4.03 -16.76 -5.22
C ARG A 14 3.64 -17.75 -4.14
N ALA A 15 3.95 -19.03 -4.31
CA ALA A 15 3.67 -20.08 -3.32
C ALA A 15 4.45 -19.87 -2.01
N MET A 16 5.71 -19.42 -2.08
CA MET A 16 6.54 -19.14 -0.90
C MET A 16 6.12 -17.88 -0.16
N LEU A 17 5.73 -16.82 -0.88
CA LEU A 17 5.30 -15.56 -0.27
C LEU A 17 3.86 -15.57 0.23
N ASN A 18 3.00 -16.45 -0.31
CA ASN A 18 1.61 -16.56 0.11
C ASN A 18 1.44 -16.76 1.64
N PRO A 19 2.13 -17.70 2.31
CA PRO A 19 2.03 -17.83 3.77
C PRO A 19 2.55 -16.59 4.52
N VAL A 20 3.64 -15.97 4.06
CA VAL A 20 4.17 -14.73 4.65
C VAL A 20 3.14 -13.60 4.55
N ILE A 21 2.53 -13.44 3.38
CA ILE A 21 1.48 -12.45 3.13
C ILE A 21 0.27 -12.75 4.02
N GLN A 22 -0.15 -14.01 4.15
CA GLN A 22 -1.30 -14.37 4.99
C GLN A 22 -1.06 -14.11 6.48
N ILE A 23 0.17 -14.26 6.96
CA ILE A 23 0.55 -13.97 8.35
C ILE A 23 0.67 -12.45 8.59
N LEU A 24 1.23 -11.71 7.64
CA LEU A 24 1.44 -10.26 7.79
C LEU A 24 0.17 -9.44 7.53
N ARG A 25 -0.74 -9.92 6.68
CA ARG A 25 -2.00 -9.24 6.33
C ARG A 25 -2.90 -8.88 7.52
N PRO A 26 -3.13 -9.74 8.53
CA PRO A 26 -3.95 -9.39 9.69
C PRO A 26 -3.25 -8.48 10.70
N ILE A 27 -1.94 -8.25 10.58
CA ILE A 27 -1.21 -7.38 11.49
C ILE A 27 -1.63 -5.94 11.20
N SER A 28 -2.17 -5.27 12.22
CA SER A 28 -2.52 -3.85 12.11
C SER A 28 -1.29 -3.05 11.69
N PRO A 29 -1.40 -2.18 10.66
CA PRO A 29 -0.37 -1.21 10.31
C PRO A 29 0.24 -0.47 11.50
N LEU A 30 -0.61 -0.12 12.47
CA LEU A 30 -0.20 0.65 13.66
C LEU A 30 0.73 -0.13 14.59
N ALA A 31 0.72 -1.47 14.55
CA ALA A 31 1.64 -2.29 15.34
C ALA A 31 3.10 -2.10 14.90
N TRP A 32 3.34 -1.61 13.67
CA TRP A 32 4.67 -1.30 13.16
C TRP A 32 5.19 0.06 13.64
N PHE A 33 4.31 0.93 14.17
CA PHE A 33 4.70 2.28 14.58
C PHE A 33 5.75 2.30 15.70
N PRO A 34 5.59 1.56 16.81
CA PRO A 34 6.62 1.49 17.85
C PRO A 34 7.94 0.90 17.35
N VAL A 35 7.89 -0.03 16.40
CA VAL A 35 9.08 -0.62 15.78
C VAL A 35 9.83 0.41 14.94
N GLY A 36 9.10 1.19 14.13
CA GLY A 36 9.66 2.30 13.38
C GLY A 36 10.24 3.38 14.29
N LEU A 37 9.55 3.70 15.39
CA LEU A 37 10.01 4.66 16.37
C LEU A 37 11.29 4.18 17.08
N ALA A 38 11.37 2.90 17.45
CA ALA A 38 12.56 2.32 18.07
C ALA A 38 13.76 2.30 17.10
N ALA A 39 13.51 2.05 15.81
CA ALA A 39 14.58 1.98 14.79
C ALA A 39 15.06 3.37 14.35
N LEU A 40 14.15 4.32 14.15
CA LEU A 40 14.44 5.64 13.57
C LEU A 40 14.59 6.75 14.62
N GLN A 41 14.22 6.46 15.88
CA GLN A 41 14.32 7.35 17.05
C GLN A 41 13.61 8.71 16.87
N ALA A 42 12.70 8.82 15.89
CA ALA A 42 11.99 10.04 15.57
C ALA A 42 10.57 9.72 15.07
N SER A 43 9.59 10.55 15.43
CA SER A 43 8.16 10.37 15.13
C SER A 43 7.81 10.56 13.66
N GLU A 44 8.38 11.58 13.01
CA GLU A 44 8.13 11.87 11.60
C GLU A 44 8.64 10.74 10.69
N PRO A 45 9.90 10.26 10.80
CA PRO A 45 10.38 9.15 9.99
C PRO A 45 9.67 7.82 10.30
N ALA A 46 9.28 7.60 11.56
CA ALA A 46 8.50 6.42 11.96
C ALA A 46 7.12 6.40 11.28
N SER A 47 6.45 7.55 11.19
CA SER A 47 5.18 7.68 10.48
C SER A 47 5.35 7.33 9.00
N ILE A 48 6.35 7.91 8.32
CA ILE A 48 6.68 7.63 6.91
C ILE A 48 6.97 6.14 6.69
N PHE A 49 7.72 5.51 7.59
CA PHE A 49 8.03 4.09 7.53
C PHE A 49 6.80 3.19 7.60
N VAL A 50 5.89 3.46 8.53
CA VAL A 50 4.65 2.70 8.68
C VAL A 50 3.77 2.84 7.44
N ILE A 51 3.68 4.04 6.89
CA ILE A 51 2.93 4.33 5.66
C ILE A 51 3.49 3.52 4.50
N ALA A 52 4.82 3.56 4.31
CA ALA A 52 5.50 2.86 3.25
C ALA A 52 5.32 1.34 3.32
N ILE A 53 5.44 0.74 4.51
CA ILE A 53 5.21 -0.70 4.70
C ILE A 53 3.75 -1.06 4.41
N THR A 54 2.82 -0.24 4.86
CA THR A 54 1.40 -0.53 4.72
C THR A 54 0.92 -0.40 3.28
N SER A 55 1.40 0.59 2.53
CA SER A 55 1.08 0.75 1.11
C SER A 55 1.76 -0.29 0.22
N LEU A 56 2.87 -0.88 0.68
CA LEU A 56 3.63 -1.87 -0.07
C LEU A 56 2.85 -3.17 -0.27
N TRP A 57 2.13 -3.67 0.73
CA TRP A 57 1.42 -4.95 0.63
C TRP A 57 0.30 -4.96 -0.40
N PRO A 58 -0.68 -4.01 -0.39
CA PRO A 58 -1.74 -3.96 -1.39
C PRO A 58 -1.17 -3.81 -2.81
N THR A 59 -0.14 -2.98 -2.96
CA THR A 59 0.53 -2.76 -4.25
C THR A 59 1.17 -4.05 -4.75
N LEU A 60 1.91 -4.75 -3.89
CA LEU A 60 2.60 -6.00 -4.24
C LEU A 60 1.61 -7.11 -4.60
N ILE A 61 0.56 -7.29 -3.80
CA ILE A 61 -0.46 -8.32 -4.00
C ILE A 61 -1.23 -8.07 -5.31
N ASN A 62 -1.71 -6.85 -5.53
CA ASN A 62 -2.44 -6.53 -6.76
C ASN A 62 -1.56 -6.63 -8.01
N THR A 63 -0.29 -6.21 -7.92
CA THR A 63 0.65 -6.39 -9.03
C THR A 63 0.85 -7.88 -9.34
N ALA A 64 1.04 -8.72 -8.31
CA ALA A 64 1.21 -10.16 -8.49
C ALA A 64 -0.05 -10.83 -9.07
N LEU A 65 -1.25 -10.40 -8.66
CA LEU A 65 -2.51 -10.82 -9.24
C LEU A 65 -2.64 -10.40 -10.70
N GLY A 66 -2.27 -9.16 -11.05
CA GLY A 66 -2.31 -8.67 -12.42
C GLY A 66 -1.41 -9.46 -13.36
N VAL A 67 -0.19 -9.79 -12.94
CA VAL A 67 0.71 -10.65 -13.72
C VAL A 67 0.21 -12.11 -13.79
N GLY A 68 -0.36 -12.62 -12.68
CA GLY A 68 -0.94 -13.96 -12.63
C GLY A 68 -2.24 -14.12 -13.43
N SER A 69 -2.95 -13.03 -13.72
CA SER A 69 -4.20 -13.01 -14.49
C SER A 69 -4.00 -13.15 -16.00
N ILE A 70 -2.75 -13.05 -16.47
CA ILE A 70 -2.42 -13.16 -17.90
C ILE A 70 -2.75 -14.59 -18.38
N PRO A 71 -3.64 -14.76 -19.38
CA PRO A 71 -3.99 -16.08 -19.89
C PRO A 71 -2.77 -16.86 -20.37
N GLN A 72 -2.77 -18.18 -20.17
CA GLN A 72 -1.67 -19.05 -20.59
C GLN A 72 -1.41 -18.98 -22.10
N ASP A 73 -2.41 -18.61 -22.90
CA ASP A 73 -2.29 -18.42 -24.34
C ASP A 73 -1.26 -17.36 -24.71
N TYR A 74 -1.15 -16.27 -23.94
CA TYR A 74 -0.11 -15.25 -24.16
C TYR A 74 1.30 -15.80 -23.92
N ARG A 75 1.46 -16.72 -22.95
CA ARG A 75 2.73 -17.43 -22.73
C ARG A 75 3.03 -18.38 -23.87
N ASN A 76 2.03 -19.08 -24.40
CA ASN A 76 2.18 -20.02 -25.51
C ASN A 76 2.53 -19.30 -26.82
N VAL A 77 1.85 -18.19 -27.13
CA VAL A 77 2.17 -17.32 -28.28
C VAL A 77 3.59 -16.78 -28.15
N ALA A 78 4.00 -16.30 -26.97
CA ALA A 78 5.37 -15.82 -26.76
C ALA A 78 6.44 -16.90 -27.00
N LYS A 79 6.15 -18.17 -26.65
CA LYS A 79 7.04 -19.31 -26.93
C LYS A 79 7.11 -19.62 -28.42
N VAL A 80 5.97 -19.58 -29.13
CA VAL A 80 5.90 -19.83 -30.59
C VAL A 80 6.63 -18.74 -31.37
N PHE A 81 6.50 -17.48 -30.97
CA PHE A 81 7.21 -16.34 -31.57
C PHE A 81 8.65 -16.17 -31.05
N ALA A 82 9.15 -17.09 -30.20
CA ALA A 82 10.48 -17.08 -29.62
C ALA A 82 10.89 -15.72 -28.99
N PHE A 83 9.97 -15.06 -28.30
CA PHE A 83 10.28 -13.79 -27.64
C PHE A 83 11.30 -13.98 -26.50
N SER A 84 12.22 -13.01 -26.39
CA SER A 84 13.11 -12.95 -25.23
C SER A 84 12.30 -12.70 -23.95
N PRO A 85 12.76 -13.19 -22.78
CA PRO A 85 12.08 -12.95 -21.50
C PRO A 85 11.86 -11.46 -21.21
N TRP A 86 12.79 -10.60 -21.64
CA TRP A 86 12.70 -9.16 -21.48
C TRP A 86 11.64 -8.52 -22.39
N THR A 87 11.55 -8.99 -23.64
CA THR A 87 10.51 -8.55 -24.58
C THR A 87 9.12 -8.95 -24.10
N TYR A 88 8.98 -10.17 -23.57
CA TYR A 88 7.73 -10.64 -22.98
C TYR A 88 7.33 -9.81 -21.74
N LEU A 89 8.30 -9.52 -20.87
CA LEU A 89 8.05 -8.73 -19.66
C LEU A 89 7.57 -7.31 -20.00
N THR A 90 8.22 -6.63 -20.95
CA THR A 90 7.95 -5.22 -21.25
C THR A 90 6.76 -5.01 -22.20
N ARG A 91 6.53 -5.91 -23.17
CA ARG A 91 5.47 -5.76 -24.18
C ARG A 91 4.17 -6.50 -23.87
N VAL A 92 4.21 -7.50 -23.00
CA VAL A 92 3.00 -8.30 -22.67
C VAL A 92 2.66 -8.11 -21.20
N VAL A 93 3.62 -8.42 -20.30
CA VAL A 93 3.34 -8.43 -18.86
C VAL A 93 3.09 -7.03 -18.31
N LEU A 94 3.96 -6.06 -18.65
CA LEU A 94 3.86 -4.69 -18.14
C LEU A 94 2.53 -4.00 -18.54
N PRO A 95 2.15 -3.93 -19.83
CA PRO A 95 0.89 -3.28 -20.23
C PRO A 95 -0.36 -4.00 -19.70
N HIS A 96 -0.34 -5.33 -19.58
CA HIS A 96 -1.49 -6.08 -19.06
C HIS A 96 -1.62 -5.98 -17.53
N SER A 97 -0.50 -5.86 -16.80
CA SER A 97 -0.51 -5.71 -15.34
C SER A 97 -0.66 -4.26 -14.88
N LEU A 98 -0.41 -3.28 -15.75
CA LEU A 98 -0.52 -1.85 -15.47
C LEU A 98 -1.85 -1.44 -14.80
N PRO A 99 -3.03 -1.86 -15.28
CA PRO A 99 -4.30 -1.56 -14.61
C PRO A 99 -4.35 -2.08 -13.16
N TYR A 100 -3.84 -3.29 -12.93
CA TYR A 100 -3.78 -3.89 -11.59
C TYR A 100 -2.76 -3.20 -10.69
N VAL A 101 -1.64 -2.72 -11.24
CA VAL A 101 -0.67 -1.91 -10.50
C VAL A 101 -1.32 -0.61 -10.02
N PHE A 102 -2.09 0.06 -10.89
CA PHE A 102 -2.83 1.27 -10.51
C PHE A 102 -3.90 0.97 -9.45
N THR A 103 -4.64 -0.13 -9.57
CA THR A 103 -5.57 -0.56 -8.52
C THR A 103 -4.86 -0.79 -7.19
N GLY A 104 -3.70 -1.46 -7.21
CA GLY A 104 -2.89 -1.69 -6.03
C GLY A 104 -2.36 -0.41 -5.40
N PHE A 105 -1.91 0.53 -6.23
CA PHE A 105 -1.44 1.84 -5.80
C PHE A 105 -2.56 2.68 -5.20
N ARG A 106 -3.73 2.74 -5.83
CA ARG A 106 -4.92 3.42 -5.31
C ARG A 106 -5.35 2.86 -3.95
N LEU A 107 -5.43 1.53 -3.84
CA LEU A 107 -5.70 0.88 -2.56
C LEU A 107 -4.64 1.22 -1.51
N GLY A 108 -3.37 1.24 -1.91
CA GLY A 108 -2.25 1.64 -1.04
C GLY A 108 -2.32 3.09 -0.58
N MET A 109 -2.78 4.01 -1.43
CA MET A 109 -2.99 5.41 -1.07
C MET A 109 -4.15 5.59 -0.08
N GLY A 110 -5.27 4.89 -0.29
CA GLY A 110 -6.40 4.92 0.64
C GLY A 110 -6.02 4.40 2.02
N THR A 111 -5.29 3.28 2.10
CA THR A 111 -4.81 2.75 3.39
C THR A 111 -3.74 3.63 4.02
N ALA A 112 -2.81 4.17 3.22
CA ALA A 112 -1.81 5.12 3.67
C ALA A 112 -2.44 6.37 4.33
N TRP A 113 -3.48 6.93 3.71
CA TRP A 113 -4.20 8.09 4.26
C TRP A 113 -4.77 7.81 5.64
N MET A 114 -5.50 6.70 5.80
CA MET A 114 -6.06 6.32 7.10
C MET A 114 -4.98 6.10 8.17
N VAL A 115 -3.86 5.50 7.76
CA VAL A 115 -2.74 5.21 8.66
C VAL A 115 -1.94 6.46 9.02
N ILE A 116 -1.78 7.44 8.13
CA ILE A 116 -1.19 8.75 8.43
C ILE A 116 -1.92 9.38 9.61
N VAL A 117 -3.24 9.50 9.52
CA VAL A 117 -4.06 10.16 10.55
C VAL A 117 -3.87 9.47 11.90
N ALA A 118 -3.96 8.13 11.93
CA ALA A 118 -3.78 7.37 13.15
C ALA A 118 -2.33 7.41 13.69
N ALA A 119 -1.33 7.44 12.81
CA ALA A 119 0.07 7.59 13.21
C ALA A 119 0.32 8.97 13.83
N GLU A 120 -0.19 10.05 13.23
CA GLU A 120 -0.09 11.41 13.77
C GLU A 120 -0.78 11.55 15.14
N MET A 121 -1.92 10.87 15.35
CA MET A 121 -2.58 10.81 16.65
C MET A 121 -1.68 10.20 17.73
N LEU A 122 -0.91 9.16 17.39
CA LEU A 122 -0.02 8.45 18.32
C LEU A 122 1.33 9.15 18.51
N ALA A 123 1.86 9.75 17.45
CA ALA A 123 3.18 10.36 17.40
C ALA A 123 3.30 11.60 18.30
N GLY A 124 2.23 12.39 18.35
CA GLY A 124 2.22 13.67 19.07
C GLY A 124 3.02 14.77 18.37
N GLY A 125 2.59 16.03 18.53
CA GLY A 125 3.34 17.21 18.13
C GLY A 125 2.78 17.97 16.93
N MET A 126 2.70 17.34 15.75
CA MET A 126 2.20 17.99 14.53
C MET A 126 1.33 17.03 13.71
N GLY A 127 0.39 17.58 12.94
CA GLY A 127 -0.49 16.82 12.05
C GLY A 127 -1.97 17.01 12.34
N ILE A 128 -2.80 16.62 11.39
CA ILE A 128 -4.26 16.69 11.53
C ILE A 128 -4.71 15.65 12.56
N GLY A 129 -4.07 14.48 12.60
CA GLY A 129 -4.34 13.47 13.60
C GLY A 129 -4.06 13.97 15.03
N PHE A 130 -2.92 14.65 15.22
CA PHE A 130 -2.60 15.25 16.51
C PHE A 130 -3.61 16.35 16.90
N PHE A 131 -4.02 17.21 15.94
CA PHE A 131 -5.01 18.25 16.20
C PHE A 131 -6.36 17.69 16.67
N VAL A 132 -6.82 16.58 16.06
CA VAL A 132 -8.04 15.87 16.51
C VAL A 132 -7.88 15.39 17.95
N TRP A 133 -6.73 14.78 18.26
CA TRP A 133 -6.44 14.26 19.58
C TRP A 133 -6.36 15.37 20.65
N ASP A 134 -5.71 16.48 20.34
CA ASP A 134 -5.59 17.64 21.22
C ASP A 134 -6.94 18.33 21.47
N SER A 135 -7.74 18.50 20.41
CA SER A 135 -9.10 19.05 20.50
C SER A 135 -10.02 18.19 21.36
N TYR A 136 -9.89 16.87 21.24
CA TYR A 136 -10.61 15.91 22.09
C TYR A 136 -10.21 16.04 23.56
N ASN A 137 -8.91 16.08 23.86
CA ASN A 137 -8.42 16.25 25.24
C ASN A 137 -8.81 17.61 25.84
N SER A 138 -8.92 18.63 25.00
CA SER A 138 -9.38 19.97 25.40
C SER A 138 -10.90 20.07 25.60
N GLY A 139 -11.66 18.99 25.34
CA GLY A 139 -13.12 18.96 25.45
C GLY A 139 -13.86 19.71 24.34
N GLN A 140 -13.16 20.15 23.27
CA GLN A 140 -13.73 20.95 22.20
C GLN A 140 -14.22 20.06 21.06
N LEU A 141 -15.38 19.43 21.26
CA LEU A 141 -15.96 18.48 20.29
C LEU A 141 -16.32 19.13 18.95
N ASP A 142 -16.59 20.43 18.93
CA ASP A 142 -16.87 21.17 17.69
C ASP A 142 -15.68 21.10 16.72
N TYR A 143 -14.45 21.28 17.22
CA TYR A 143 -13.24 21.17 16.40
C TYR A 143 -12.95 19.72 16.00
N VAL A 144 -13.22 18.74 16.88
CA VAL A 144 -13.10 17.32 16.54
C VAL A 144 -14.00 16.98 15.34
N MET A 145 -15.26 17.41 15.36
CA MET A 145 -16.21 17.18 14.27
C MET A 145 -15.77 17.87 12.97
N ALA A 146 -15.31 19.12 13.04
CA ALA A 146 -14.79 19.85 11.89
C ALA A 146 -13.57 19.14 11.26
N SER A 147 -12.65 18.63 12.09
CA SER A 147 -11.49 17.87 11.62
C SER A 147 -11.87 16.54 11.01
N LEU A 148 -12.83 15.81 11.57
CA LEU A 148 -13.33 14.56 10.99
C LEU A 148 -13.94 14.79 9.60
N LEU A 149 -14.70 15.88 9.41
CA LEU A 149 -15.22 16.28 8.11
C LEU A 149 -14.08 16.60 7.13
N PHE A 150 -13.07 17.34 7.57
CA PHE A 150 -11.90 17.67 6.75
C PHE A 150 -11.14 16.41 6.31
N ILE A 151 -10.86 15.49 7.24
CA ILE A 151 -10.20 14.22 6.94
C ILE A 151 -11.00 13.39 5.94
N GLY A 152 -12.33 13.36 6.09
CA GLY A 152 -13.23 12.67 5.17
C GLY A 152 -13.21 13.28 3.77
N LEU A 153 -13.23 14.61 3.65
CA LEU A 153 -13.18 15.31 2.36
C LEU A 153 -11.84 15.11 1.64
N VAL A 154 -10.72 15.19 2.36
CA VAL A 154 -9.40 14.93 1.78
C VAL A 154 -9.27 13.46 1.37
N GLY A 155 -9.73 12.53 2.20
CA GLY A 155 -9.75 11.10 1.86
C GLY A 155 -10.59 10.80 0.62
N TRP A 156 -11.76 11.44 0.49
CA TRP A 156 -12.60 11.32 -0.70
C TRP A 156 -11.91 11.90 -1.94
N GLY A 157 -11.26 13.06 -1.83
CA GLY A 157 -10.50 13.67 -2.94
C GLY A 157 -9.33 12.79 -3.39
N LEU A 158 -8.63 12.15 -2.45
CA LEU A 158 -7.53 11.23 -2.75
C LEU A 158 -8.00 9.94 -3.43
N ASP A 159 -9.16 9.39 -3.06
CA ASP A 159 -9.70 8.20 -3.71
C ASP A 159 -10.39 8.51 -5.05
N ALA A 160 -10.85 9.76 -5.25
CA ALA A 160 -11.44 10.19 -6.51
C ALA A 160 -10.42 10.44 -7.64
N LEU A 161 -9.12 10.53 -7.32
CA LEU A 161 -7.99 10.67 -8.24
C LEU A 161 -7.44 9.32 -8.72
#